data_AF-A0A3A8R1Z3-F1
#
_entry.id   AF-A0A3A8R1Z3-F1
#
_cell.length_a   1.000
_cell.length_b   1.000
_cell.length_c   1.000
_cell.angle_alpha   90.00
_cell.angle_beta   90.00
_cell.angle_gamma   90.00
#
_symmetry.space_group_name_H-M   'P 1'
#
loop_
_entity.id
_entity.type
_entity.pdbx_description
1 polymer ?
#
loop_
_entity_poly.entity_id
_entity_poly.type
_entity_poly.pdbx_seq_one_letter_code
_entity_poly.pdbx_strand_id
1 'polypeptide(L)'
;MYRKNVLSAVFALGLLTAMGAQAEVLYAQAHFLLNKNQLSAVNYRGKGVAIPVGAKVAVLERDNDEVRCKVIESGVEFRFVTHRSLGKPINVLFAGFFAEQDPAPRIAALTPEEQKQVRAGELARGMSREAVLLTAGPPPPHRTPSLQSSRWTYWSSKFSTFEVEFGPDGKVVRVGDEPAAAPAPAPVVEKTYYHATANFHFEDGTVSWVNYLKGPIIPFNAKVEVLDKGSSSVKFKVVDTGAELEFTNDSRSGSETWKLFQASFAAEDQAAKLEALSVDDRKKVSASEVEPGMSREAVRMAWGPPPAHETPSFQSSTWTYWKSKTSKVRVKFGKDDKVAAIE
;
A
#
# COMPACT_ATOMS: atom_id res chain seq x y z
N MET A 1 63.11 -18.75 17.69
CA MET A 1 62.23 -19.12 16.56
C MET A 1 61.01 -19.85 17.13
N TYR A 2 59.81 -19.34 16.82
CA TYR A 2 58.51 -20.04 16.83
C TYR A 2 57.85 -20.53 18.15
N ARG A 3 56.78 -19.78 18.52
CA ARG A 3 55.39 -20.22 18.81
C ARG A 3 55.12 -20.98 20.13
N LYS A 4 54.03 -20.78 20.90
CA LYS A 4 52.68 -20.24 20.63
C LYS A 4 51.98 -19.93 21.98
N ASN A 5 51.11 -18.92 21.96
CA ASN A 5 50.11 -18.57 22.98
C ASN A 5 49.03 -19.65 23.16
N VAL A 6 48.46 -19.78 24.38
CA VAL A 6 47.01 -19.98 24.58
C VAL A 6 46.59 -19.26 25.88
N LEU A 7 45.89 -18.13 25.74
CA LEU A 7 45.07 -17.53 26.80
C LEU A 7 43.62 -17.96 26.51
N SER A 8 43.02 -18.76 27.39
CA SER A 8 41.59 -19.06 27.34
C SER A 8 40.82 -17.96 28.05
N ALA A 9 40.13 -17.11 27.28
CA ALA A 9 39.14 -16.17 27.79
C ALA A 9 37.76 -16.84 27.75
N VAL A 10 37.15 -17.04 28.92
CA VAL A 10 35.77 -17.47 29.07
C VAL A 10 34.88 -16.23 28.96
N PHE A 11 34.17 -16.07 27.85
CA PHE A 11 33.10 -15.09 27.71
C PHE A 11 31.81 -15.71 28.27
N ALA A 12 31.37 -15.22 29.43
CA ALA A 12 30.02 -15.46 29.93
C ALA A 12 29.06 -14.55 29.14
N LEU A 13 28.29 -15.16 28.24
CA LEU A 13 27.26 -14.48 27.47
C LEU A 13 26.02 -14.29 28.37
N GLY A 14 25.92 -13.13 29.02
CA GLY A 14 24.68 -12.71 29.67
C GLY A 14 23.66 -12.31 28.61
N LEU A 15 22.67 -13.18 28.35
CA LEU A 15 21.47 -12.81 27.62
C LEU A 15 20.63 -11.87 28.50
N LEU A 16 20.74 -10.56 28.28
CA LEU A 16 19.70 -9.61 28.66
C LEU A 16 18.53 -9.80 27.69
N THR A 17 17.49 -10.50 28.13
CA THR A 17 16.17 -10.41 27.51
C THR A 17 15.58 -9.04 27.84
N ALA A 18 15.79 -8.06 26.97
CA ALA A 18 14.98 -6.85 26.96
C ALA A 18 13.56 -7.25 26.55
N MET A 19 12.67 -7.39 27.53
CA MET A 19 11.24 -7.41 27.27
C MET A 19 10.85 -6.01 26.78
N GLY A 20 10.86 -5.82 25.45
CA GLY A 20 10.32 -4.59 24.86
C GLY A 20 8.84 -4.49 25.21
N ALA A 21 8.46 -3.49 25.98
CA ALA A 21 7.06 -3.15 26.18
C ALA A 21 6.44 -2.90 24.79
N GLN A 22 5.46 -3.71 24.42
CA GLN A 22 4.72 -3.50 23.18
C GLN A 22 3.98 -2.18 23.31
N ALA A 23 4.20 -1.27 22.35
CA ALA A 23 3.53 0.04 22.36
C ALA A 23 2.01 -0.15 22.36
N GLU A 24 1.31 0.59 23.23
CA GLU A 24 -0.16 0.63 23.28
C GLU A 24 -0.69 1.11 21.92
N VAL A 25 -1.58 0.34 21.29
CA VAL A 25 -2.20 0.70 20.01
C VAL A 25 -3.67 1.00 20.19
N LEU A 26 -4.08 2.19 19.78
CA LEU A 26 -5.45 2.69 19.84
C LEU A 26 -5.96 3.05 18.44
N TYR A 27 -7.27 3.28 18.32
CA TYR A 27 -7.94 3.72 17.10
C TYR A 27 -8.38 5.17 17.23
N ALA A 28 -8.10 5.98 16.20
CA ALA A 28 -8.67 7.32 16.06
C ALA A 28 -10.20 7.24 15.99
N GLN A 29 -10.89 7.88 16.92
CA GLN A 29 -12.35 7.79 17.05
C GLN A 29 -13.11 8.71 16.08
N ALA A 30 -12.40 9.55 15.34
CA ALA A 30 -12.92 10.42 14.29
C ALA A 30 -11.77 10.82 13.35
N HIS A 31 -12.07 11.59 12.31
CA HIS A 31 -11.01 12.31 11.60
C HIS A 31 -10.48 13.47 12.43
N PHE A 32 -9.17 13.58 12.52
CA PHE A 32 -8.49 14.69 13.19
C PHE A 32 -7.52 15.39 12.25
N LEU A 33 -7.30 16.68 12.50
CA LEU A 33 -6.39 17.48 11.70
C LEU A 33 -5.21 17.93 12.57
N LEU A 34 -4.01 17.59 12.11
CA LEU A 34 -2.75 17.95 12.75
C LEU A 34 -2.27 19.29 12.21
N ASN A 35 -1.98 20.23 13.11
CA ASN A 35 -1.29 21.46 12.76
C ASN A 35 0.15 21.38 13.29
N LYS A 36 1.15 21.40 12.39
CA LYS A 36 2.57 21.24 12.76
C LYS A 36 2.80 20.02 13.68
N ASN A 37 2.26 18.87 13.29
CA ASN A 37 2.33 17.61 14.05
C ASN A 37 1.77 17.69 15.48
N GLN A 38 0.80 18.57 15.71
CA GLN A 38 0.12 18.72 16.99
C GLN A 38 -1.39 18.57 16.82
N LEU A 39 -2.00 17.76 17.68
CA LEU A 39 -3.44 17.67 17.87
C LEU A 39 -3.81 18.30 19.22
N SER A 40 -4.64 19.35 19.19
CA SER A 40 -5.12 19.97 20.42
C SER A 40 -6.44 19.36 20.88
N ALA A 41 -6.64 19.19 22.18
CA ALA A 41 -7.88 18.71 22.77
C ALA A 41 -9.10 19.64 22.55
N VAL A 42 -8.90 20.88 22.05
CA VAL A 42 -10.01 21.73 21.56
C VAL A 42 -10.40 21.45 20.12
N ASN A 43 -9.76 20.45 19.50
CA ASN A 43 -10.05 19.92 18.16
C ASN A 43 -10.11 21.02 17.08
N TYR A 44 -8.96 21.63 16.79
CA TYR A 44 -8.87 22.60 15.71
C TYR A 44 -9.12 21.92 14.35
N ARG A 45 -10.11 22.42 13.63
CA ARG A 45 -10.56 21.99 12.30
C ARG A 45 -10.06 22.96 11.22
N GLY A 46 -8.74 23.15 11.19
CA GLY A 46 -8.06 24.01 10.24
C GLY A 46 -7.27 23.22 9.21
N LYS A 47 -6.51 23.90 8.35
CA LYS A 47 -5.60 23.22 7.42
C LYS A 47 -4.55 22.41 8.20
N GLY A 48 -4.36 21.14 7.82
CA GLY A 48 -3.48 20.23 8.53
C GLY A 48 -3.38 18.87 7.86
N VAL A 49 -2.50 18.01 8.40
CA VAL A 49 -2.40 16.60 8.00
C VAL A 49 -3.53 15.83 8.66
N ALA A 50 -4.30 15.07 7.88
CA ALA A 50 -5.42 14.29 8.41
C ALA A 50 -4.95 12.98 9.07
N ILE A 51 -5.54 12.66 10.22
CA ILE A 51 -5.57 11.32 10.80
C ILE A 51 -6.96 10.75 10.49
N PRO A 52 -7.09 9.73 9.63
CA PRO A 52 -8.38 9.15 9.31
C PRO A 52 -9.07 8.52 10.52
N VAL A 53 -10.40 8.57 10.56
CA VAL A 53 -11.19 7.76 11.51
C VAL A 53 -10.83 6.29 11.36
N GLY A 54 -10.64 5.59 12.48
CA GLY A 54 -10.19 4.19 12.51
C GLY A 54 -8.70 3.97 12.28
N ALA A 55 -7.90 5.04 12.05
CA ALA A 55 -6.46 4.89 11.94
C ALA A 55 -5.86 4.32 13.24
N LYS A 56 -4.97 3.34 13.11
CA LYS A 56 -4.23 2.78 14.24
C LYS A 56 -3.11 3.72 14.65
N VAL A 57 -3.06 4.04 15.94
CA VAL A 57 -2.14 4.97 16.55
C VAL A 57 -1.40 4.27 17.68
N ALA A 58 -0.07 4.19 17.56
CA ALA A 58 0.79 3.75 18.64
C ALA A 58 1.05 4.91 19.61
N VAL A 59 0.81 4.70 20.90
CA VAL A 59 1.21 5.62 21.96
C VAL A 59 2.68 5.35 22.30
N LEU A 60 3.53 6.34 22.07
CA LEU A 60 4.97 6.24 22.28
C LEU A 60 5.35 6.67 23.70
N GLU A 61 4.76 7.77 24.17
CA GLU A 61 5.02 8.32 25.50
C GLU A 61 3.80 9.08 26.02
N ARG A 62 3.59 9.03 27.34
CA ARG A 62 2.60 9.83 28.05
C ARG A 62 3.31 10.65 29.12
N ASP A 63 3.12 11.96 29.08
CA ASP A 63 3.49 12.86 30.16
C ASP A 63 2.28 13.73 30.58
N ASN A 64 2.50 14.69 31.49
CA ASN A 64 1.41 15.53 32.02
C ASN A 64 0.97 16.64 31.05
N ASP A 65 1.81 17.00 30.08
CA ASP A 65 1.62 18.13 29.17
C ASP A 65 1.23 17.66 27.76
N GLU A 66 1.75 16.51 27.32
CA GLU A 66 1.49 15.90 26.03
C GLU A 66 1.48 14.36 26.03
N VAL A 67 0.87 13.80 24.99
CA VAL A 67 0.97 12.38 24.64
C VAL A 67 1.59 12.29 23.26
N ARG A 68 2.73 11.61 23.13
CA ARG A 68 3.41 11.41 21.85
C ARG A 68 2.91 10.13 21.20
N CYS A 69 2.53 10.26 19.94
CA CYS A 69 1.84 9.22 19.18
C CYS A 69 2.46 9.06 17.79
N LYS A 70 2.24 7.89 17.19
CA LYS A 70 2.57 7.61 15.81
C LYS A 70 1.41 6.94 15.10
N VAL A 71 0.97 7.49 13.98
CA VAL A 71 0.04 6.80 13.09
C VAL A 71 0.81 5.65 12.43
N ILE A 72 0.38 4.41 12.64
CA ILE A 72 1.15 3.22 12.27
C ILE A 72 1.34 3.14 10.75
N GLU A 73 0.28 3.36 9.99
CA GLU A 73 0.27 3.20 8.53
C GLU A 73 1.08 4.28 7.81
N SER A 74 0.91 5.55 8.19
CA SER A 74 1.61 6.67 7.53
C SER A 74 2.98 6.97 8.13
N GLY A 75 3.29 6.43 9.31
CA GLY A 75 4.48 6.75 10.08
C GLY A 75 4.50 8.15 10.68
N VAL A 76 3.44 8.95 10.53
CA VAL A 76 3.36 10.33 11.03
C VAL A 76 3.38 10.34 12.55
N GLU A 77 4.38 10.98 13.13
CA GLU A 77 4.47 11.25 14.56
C GLU A 77 3.83 12.59 14.90
N PHE A 78 3.10 12.62 16.02
CA PHE A 78 2.42 13.81 16.49
C PHE A 78 2.32 13.85 18.01
N ARG A 79 2.09 15.04 18.54
CA ARG A 79 1.82 15.26 19.97
C ARG A 79 0.37 15.67 20.19
N PHE A 80 -0.32 14.98 21.07
CA PHE A 80 -1.61 15.40 21.58
C PHE A 80 -1.40 16.31 22.79
N VAL A 81 -2.02 17.49 22.79
CA VAL A 81 -1.85 18.48 23.87
C VAL A 81 -3.19 18.96 24.41
N THR A 82 -3.21 19.33 25.68
CA THR A 82 -4.37 19.96 26.30
C THR A 82 -4.42 21.48 26.06
N HIS A 83 -5.53 22.10 26.40
CA HIS A 83 -5.69 23.55 26.45
C HIS A 83 -6.27 23.95 27.79
N ARG A 84 -5.74 25.04 28.38
CA ARG A 84 -6.13 25.50 29.73
C ARG A 84 -7.63 25.72 29.91
N SER A 85 -8.36 26.06 28.84
CA SER A 85 -9.81 26.30 28.92
C SER A 85 -10.65 25.04 29.14
N LEU A 86 -10.05 23.85 29.04
CA LEU A 86 -10.77 22.59 29.21
C LEU A 86 -10.81 22.12 30.66
N GLY A 87 -9.82 22.49 31.48
CA GLY A 87 -9.78 22.16 32.92
C GLY A 87 -9.83 20.67 33.25
N LYS A 88 -9.49 19.78 32.30
CA LYS A 88 -9.51 18.32 32.47
C LYS A 88 -8.10 17.73 32.29
N PRO A 89 -7.78 16.63 33.01
CA PRO A 89 -6.51 15.91 32.81
C PRO A 89 -6.35 15.41 31.37
N ILE A 90 -5.12 15.39 30.87
CA ILE A 90 -4.84 15.03 29.47
C ILE A 90 -5.31 13.63 29.12
N ASN A 91 -5.14 12.64 30.00
CA ASN A 91 -5.59 11.26 29.75
C ASN A 91 -7.11 11.15 29.57
N VAL A 92 -7.88 11.97 30.30
CA VAL A 92 -9.35 12.02 30.16
C VAL A 92 -9.75 12.62 28.82
N LEU A 93 -9.02 13.66 28.37
CA LEU A 93 -9.28 14.28 27.07
C LEU A 93 -8.84 13.35 25.93
N PHE A 94 -7.68 12.73 26.04
CA PHE A 94 -7.10 11.83 25.04
C PHE A 94 -8.01 10.64 24.73
N ALA A 95 -8.65 10.05 25.75
CA ALA A 95 -9.60 8.95 25.60
C ALA A 95 -10.84 9.31 24.73
N GLY A 96 -11.15 10.60 24.57
CA GLY A 96 -12.21 11.07 23.66
C GLY A 96 -11.79 11.11 22.19
N PHE A 97 -10.49 11.02 21.91
CA PHE A 97 -9.92 11.08 20.56
C PHE A 97 -9.40 9.71 20.11
N PHE A 98 -8.81 8.95 21.02
CA PHE A 98 -8.23 7.63 20.73
C PHE A 98 -8.69 6.62 21.77
N ALA A 99 -9.14 5.45 21.32
CA ALA A 99 -9.64 4.38 22.18
C ALA A 99 -9.26 3.00 21.63
N GLU A 100 -9.24 1.99 22.49
CA GLU A 100 -8.95 0.60 22.10
C GLU A 100 -10.02 0.03 21.16
N GLN A 101 -11.25 0.54 21.25
CA GLN A 101 -12.36 0.10 20.43
C GLN A 101 -12.28 0.70 19.03
N ASP A 102 -12.28 -0.16 18.02
CA ASP A 102 -12.37 0.24 16.62
C ASP A 102 -13.73 0.93 16.36
N PRO A 103 -13.77 2.15 15.77
CA PRO A 103 -15.01 2.82 15.40
C PRO A 103 -15.74 2.19 14.20
N ALA A 104 -15.18 1.19 13.51
CA ALA A 104 -15.79 0.55 12.35
C ALA A 104 -17.25 0.09 12.56
N PRO A 105 -17.65 -0.51 13.69
CA PRO A 105 -19.06 -0.84 13.95
C PRO A 105 -19.97 0.40 14.01
N ARG A 106 -19.47 1.52 14.56
CA ARG A 106 -20.21 2.80 14.60
C ARG A 106 -20.41 3.36 13.20
N ILE A 107 -19.39 3.27 12.34
CA ILE A 107 -19.49 3.66 10.93
C ILE A 107 -20.46 2.76 10.18
N ALA A 108 -20.40 1.44 10.39
CA ALA A 108 -21.28 0.48 9.72
C ALA A 108 -22.77 0.67 10.06
N ALA A 109 -23.08 1.22 11.23
CA ALA A 109 -24.44 1.56 11.65
C ALA A 109 -25.01 2.81 10.95
N LEU A 110 -24.20 3.59 10.24
CA LEU A 110 -24.64 4.76 9.49
C LEU A 110 -25.26 4.39 8.14
N THR A 111 -26.03 5.31 7.56
CA THR A 111 -26.54 5.16 6.19
C THR A 111 -25.39 5.09 5.17
N PRO A 112 -25.58 4.47 3.99
CA PRO A 112 -24.52 4.38 2.97
C PRO A 112 -23.93 5.74 2.57
N GLU A 113 -24.76 6.78 2.50
CA GLU A 113 -24.32 8.14 2.20
C GLU A 113 -23.49 8.75 3.34
N GLU A 114 -23.92 8.61 4.59
CA GLU A 114 -23.14 9.03 5.75
C GLU A 114 -21.82 8.27 5.85
N GLN A 115 -21.78 6.97 5.53
CA GLN A 115 -20.54 6.20 5.50
C GLN A 115 -19.55 6.75 4.47
N LYS A 116 -20.03 7.12 3.28
CA LYS A 116 -19.21 7.72 2.23
C LYS A 116 -18.63 9.06 2.70
N GLN A 117 -19.46 9.92 3.27
CA GLN A 117 -19.07 11.24 3.76
C GLN A 117 -18.11 11.14 4.96
N VAL A 118 -18.38 10.23 5.90
CA VAL A 118 -17.48 9.93 7.03
C VAL A 118 -16.14 9.43 6.49
N ARG A 119 -16.09 8.51 5.53
CA ARG A 119 -14.82 8.06 4.95
C ARG A 119 -14.05 9.19 4.25
N ALA A 120 -14.77 10.11 3.60
CA ALA A 120 -14.18 11.28 2.96
C ALA A 120 -13.70 12.35 3.98
N GLY A 121 -14.19 12.31 5.22
CA GLY A 121 -13.89 13.34 6.22
C GLY A 121 -14.63 14.66 5.95
N GLU A 122 -15.74 14.62 5.21
CA GLU A 122 -16.48 15.79 4.73
C GLU A 122 -17.81 15.96 5.47
N LEU A 123 -18.00 17.12 6.12
CA LEU A 123 -19.28 17.47 6.72
C LEU A 123 -20.30 17.85 5.64
N ALA A 124 -21.49 17.25 5.69
CA ALA A 124 -22.53 17.46 4.71
C ALA A 124 -23.92 17.60 5.33
N ARG A 125 -24.81 18.25 4.57
CA ARG A 125 -26.24 18.34 4.91
C ARG A 125 -26.85 16.93 4.97
N GLY A 126 -27.73 16.69 5.94
CA GLY A 126 -28.41 15.41 6.15
C GLY A 126 -27.65 14.43 7.06
N MET A 127 -26.40 14.72 7.44
CA MET A 127 -25.66 13.92 8.41
C MET A 127 -26.35 13.88 9.77
N SER A 128 -26.33 12.73 10.43
CA SER A 128 -26.64 12.60 11.85
C SER A 128 -25.54 13.18 12.74
N ARG A 129 -25.88 13.48 13.99
CA ARG A 129 -24.90 13.85 15.04
C ARG A 129 -23.76 12.84 15.15
N GLU A 130 -24.06 11.54 15.06
CA GLU A 130 -23.05 10.48 15.12
C GLU A 130 -22.11 10.54 13.90
N ALA A 131 -22.64 10.70 12.69
CA ALA A 131 -21.83 10.90 11.50
C ALA A 131 -20.96 12.16 11.61
N VAL A 132 -21.48 13.26 12.17
CA VAL A 132 -20.69 14.47 12.43
C VAL A 132 -19.57 14.20 13.44
N LEU A 133 -19.80 13.45 14.52
CA LEU A 133 -18.74 13.12 15.49
C LEU A 133 -17.65 12.23 14.88
N LEU A 134 -18.01 11.25 14.04
CA LEU A 134 -17.04 10.41 13.34
C LEU A 134 -16.26 11.19 12.26
N THR A 135 -16.86 12.24 11.69
CA THR A 135 -16.25 13.07 10.64
C THR A 135 -15.41 14.21 11.20
N ALA A 136 -15.90 14.90 12.23
CA ALA A 136 -15.27 16.11 12.75
C ALA A 136 -14.59 15.91 14.10
N GLY A 137 -14.88 14.81 14.81
CA GLY A 137 -14.49 14.62 16.20
C GLY A 137 -15.39 15.41 17.16
N PRO A 138 -15.14 15.32 18.48
CA PRO A 138 -15.92 16.06 19.46
C PRO A 138 -15.65 17.57 19.33
N PRO A 139 -16.69 18.42 19.37
CA PRO A 139 -16.49 19.86 19.48
C PRO A 139 -15.97 20.22 20.88
N PRO A 140 -15.26 21.35 21.01
CA PRO A 140 -14.77 21.82 22.30
C PRO A 140 -15.94 22.10 23.27
N PRO A 141 -15.94 21.54 24.49
CA PRO A 141 -17.07 21.63 25.41
C PRO A 141 -17.41 23.06 25.87
N HIS A 142 -16.43 23.97 25.86
CA HIS A 142 -16.67 25.38 26.20
C HIS A 142 -17.33 26.19 25.07
N ARG A 143 -17.42 25.65 23.84
CA ARG A 143 -18.21 26.23 22.74
C ARG A 143 -19.47 25.44 22.45
N THR A 144 -19.44 24.13 22.71
CA THR A 144 -20.58 23.23 22.58
C THR A 144 -20.81 22.51 23.91
N PRO A 145 -21.54 23.14 24.87
CA PRO A 145 -21.75 22.55 26.19
C PRO A 145 -22.56 21.25 26.17
N SER A 146 -23.38 21.04 25.13
CA SER A 146 -24.20 19.85 24.97
C SER A 146 -24.20 19.37 23.53
N LEU A 147 -23.97 18.08 23.33
CA LEU A 147 -24.11 17.43 22.02
C LEU A 147 -25.58 17.32 21.58
N GLN A 148 -26.54 17.53 22.49
CA GLN A 148 -27.96 17.57 22.14
C GLN A 148 -28.42 18.94 21.60
N SER A 149 -27.56 19.96 21.66
CA SER A 149 -27.87 21.27 21.10
C SER A 149 -28.13 21.20 19.58
N SER A 150 -28.92 22.14 19.08
CA SER A 150 -29.18 22.33 17.65
C SER A 150 -28.02 22.98 16.90
N ARG A 151 -26.96 23.38 17.61
CA ARG A 151 -25.77 24.01 17.05
C ARG A 151 -24.53 23.49 17.78
N TRP A 152 -23.56 23.03 17.01
CA TRP A 152 -22.22 22.70 17.49
C TRP A 152 -21.22 23.67 16.88
N THR A 153 -20.40 24.27 17.72
CA THR A 153 -19.37 25.23 17.32
C THR A 153 -17.99 24.60 17.43
N TYR A 154 -17.23 24.63 16.34
CA TYR A 154 -15.87 24.12 16.22
C TYR A 154 -14.88 25.28 16.05
N TRP A 155 -13.64 25.11 16.49
CA TRP A 155 -12.57 26.03 16.17
C TRP A 155 -11.98 25.68 14.81
N SER A 156 -12.03 26.58 13.82
CA SER A 156 -11.28 26.42 12.56
C SER A 156 -9.82 26.84 12.71
N SER A 157 -9.55 27.78 13.61
CA SER A 157 -8.20 28.18 14.02
C SER A 157 -8.24 28.75 15.43
N LYS A 158 -7.11 29.27 15.94
CA LYS A 158 -7.09 30.01 17.20
C LYS A 158 -7.84 31.36 17.13
N PHE A 159 -8.23 31.81 15.94
CA PHE A 159 -8.87 33.11 15.69
C PHE A 159 -10.28 33.00 15.12
N SER A 160 -10.73 31.80 14.75
CA SER A 160 -11.97 31.63 13.99
C SER A 160 -12.67 30.33 14.36
N THR A 161 -13.99 30.35 14.23
CA THR A 161 -14.87 29.21 14.45
C THR A 161 -15.79 29.01 13.25
N PHE A 162 -16.34 27.80 13.12
CA PHE A 162 -17.50 27.55 12.27
C PHE A 162 -18.53 26.73 13.06
N GLU A 163 -19.72 26.59 12.49
CA GLU A 163 -20.84 25.94 13.15
C GLU A 163 -21.44 24.84 12.27
N VAL A 164 -21.93 23.80 12.93
CA VAL A 164 -22.79 22.77 12.35
C VAL A 164 -24.16 22.92 13.01
N GLU A 165 -25.19 23.18 12.22
CA GLU A 165 -26.56 23.35 12.70
C GLU A 165 -27.41 22.13 12.36
N PHE A 166 -28.22 21.71 13.32
CA PHE A 166 -29.10 20.55 13.25
C PHE A 166 -30.57 21.00 13.23
N GLY A 167 -31.35 20.37 12.36
CA GLY A 167 -32.79 20.50 12.32
C GLY A 167 -33.48 19.79 13.49
N PRO A 168 -34.81 19.91 13.59
CA PRO A 168 -35.60 19.25 14.64
C PRO A 168 -35.55 17.72 14.58
N ASP A 169 -35.25 17.14 13.41
CA ASP A 169 -35.01 15.71 13.19
C ASP A 169 -33.60 15.25 13.62
N GLY A 170 -32.76 16.18 14.10
CA GLY A 170 -31.40 15.91 14.51
C GLY A 170 -30.42 15.69 13.36
N LYS A 171 -30.78 16.07 12.13
CA LYS A 171 -29.91 16.02 10.96
C LYS A 171 -29.31 17.39 10.65
N VAL A 172 -28.12 17.42 10.07
CA VAL A 172 -27.44 18.66 9.69
C VAL A 172 -28.27 19.40 8.63
N VAL A 173 -28.63 20.64 8.92
CA VAL A 173 -29.33 21.54 7.98
C VAL A 173 -28.39 22.59 7.38
N ARG A 174 -27.27 22.89 8.06
CA ARG A 174 -26.24 23.83 7.61
C ARG A 174 -24.88 23.45 8.19
N VAL A 175 -23.86 23.53 7.34
CA VAL A 175 -22.44 23.54 7.73
C VAL A 175 -21.91 24.94 7.40
N GLY A 176 -21.29 25.60 8.36
CA GLY A 176 -20.60 26.88 8.12
C GLY A 176 -19.31 26.69 7.30
N ASP A 177 -18.54 27.75 7.13
CA ASP A 177 -17.29 27.72 6.37
C ASP A 177 -16.18 26.96 7.14
N GLU A 178 -16.29 25.63 7.19
CA GLU A 178 -15.18 24.77 7.58
C GLU A 178 -14.05 24.97 6.58
N PRO A 179 -12.83 25.35 7.01
CA PRO A 179 -11.70 25.39 6.10
C PRO A 179 -11.52 24.00 5.51
N ALA A 180 -11.57 23.90 4.18
CA ALA A 180 -11.29 22.65 3.50
C ALA A 180 -9.98 22.08 4.06
N ALA A 181 -10.06 20.87 4.60
CA ALA A 181 -8.86 20.10 4.89
C ALA A 181 -8.04 20.08 3.59
N ALA A 182 -6.72 20.30 3.70
CA ALA A 182 -5.87 19.99 2.55
C ALA A 182 -6.22 18.55 2.15
N PRO A 183 -6.39 18.24 0.85
CA PRO A 183 -6.61 16.86 0.43
C PRO A 183 -5.55 16.04 1.15
N ALA A 184 -5.99 15.00 1.86
CA ALA A 184 -5.09 14.15 2.62
C ALA A 184 -3.85 13.89 1.74
N PRO A 185 -2.61 14.00 2.26
CA PRO A 185 -1.50 13.45 1.51
C PRO A 185 -1.96 12.05 1.14
N ALA A 186 -1.99 11.76 -0.17
CA ALA A 186 -2.41 10.45 -0.65
C ALA A 186 -1.73 9.43 0.28
N PRO A 187 -2.47 8.40 0.75
CA PRO A 187 -1.87 7.39 1.63
C PRO A 187 -0.50 7.07 1.05
N VAL A 188 0.53 7.01 1.90
CA VAL A 188 1.85 6.59 1.44
C VAL A 188 1.63 5.16 0.96
N VAL A 189 1.27 5.01 -0.32
CA VAL A 189 1.09 3.73 -0.96
C VAL A 189 2.48 3.18 -0.91
N GLU A 190 2.69 2.22 0.00
CA GLU A 190 3.95 1.54 0.10
C GLU A 190 4.22 0.94 -1.27
N LYS A 191 5.17 1.55 -1.97
CA LYS A 191 5.42 1.23 -3.37
C LYS A 191 5.86 -0.22 -3.40
N THR A 192 5.02 -1.08 -3.96
CA THR A 192 5.33 -2.49 -4.06
C THR A 192 6.10 -2.71 -5.35
N TYR A 193 7.34 -3.18 -5.22
CA TYR A 193 8.22 -3.42 -6.35
C TYR A 193 8.37 -4.90 -6.65
N TYR A 194 8.50 -5.21 -7.94
CA TYR A 194 8.80 -6.55 -8.46
C TYR A 194 9.83 -6.45 -9.59
N HIS A 195 10.37 -7.60 -10.01
CA HIS A 195 11.38 -7.75 -11.04
C HIS A 195 10.92 -8.75 -12.09
N ALA A 196 10.98 -8.37 -13.37
CA ALA A 196 10.59 -9.25 -14.47
C ALA A 196 11.41 -10.56 -14.46
N THR A 197 10.74 -11.71 -14.48
CA THR A 197 11.38 -13.04 -14.47
C THR A 197 11.80 -13.52 -15.86
N ALA A 198 11.45 -12.77 -16.90
CA ALA A 198 11.73 -12.98 -18.31
C ALA A 198 11.64 -11.64 -19.05
N ASN A 199 11.96 -11.61 -20.35
CA ASN A 199 11.49 -10.53 -21.19
C ASN A 199 9.99 -10.67 -21.44
N PHE A 200 9.25 -9.59 -21.27
CA PHE A 200 7.81 -9.55 -21.54
C PHE A 200 7.51 -8.58 -22.67
N HIS A 201 6.89 -9.10 -23.72
CA HIS A 201 6.43 -8.31 -24.84
C HIS A 201 5.11 -7.61 -24.51
N PHE A 202 4.94 -6.40 -25.04
CA PHE A 202 3.70 -5.66 -24.91
C PHE A 202 3.29 -4.98 -26.22
N GLU A 203 2.00 -4.75 -26.37
CA GLU A 203 1.39 -4.01 -27.48
C GLU A 203 0.30 -3.11 -26.90
N ASP A 204 0.23 -1.85 -27.34
CA ASP A 204 -0.74 -0.87 -26.87
C ASP A 204 -0.85 -0.78 -25.33
N GLY A 205 0.31 -0.81 -24.66
CA GLY A 205 0.41 -0.74 -23.20
C GLY A 205 0.04 -2.03 -22.46
N THR A 206 -0.25 -3.12 -23.17
CA THR A 206 -0.74 -4.36 -22.57
C THR A 206 0.28 -5.49 -22.64
N VAL A 207 0.59 -6.08 -21.48
CA VAL A 207 1.29 -7.37 -21.37
C VAL A 207 0.25 -8.46 -21.20
N SER A 208 0.23 -9.43 -22.10
CA SER A 208 -0.65 -10.59 -21.95
C SER A 208 0.03 -11.70 -21.16
N TRP A 209 -0.71 -12.42 -20.32
CA TRP A 209 -0.21 -13.57 -19.57
C TRP A 209 0.41 -14.68 -20.43
N VAL A 210 0.06 -14.76 -21.73
CA VAL A 210 0.67 -15.71 -22.67
C VAL A 210 1.96 -15.20 -23.32
N ASN A 211 2.35 -13.94 -23.07
CA ASN A 211 3.52 -13.26 -23.63
C ASN A 211 3.62 -13.39 -25.15
N TYR A 212 2.70 -12.78 -25.91
CA TYR A 212 2.79 -12.78 -27.37
C TYR A 212 4.12 -12.15 -27.79
N LEU A 213 4.97 -12.89 -28.52
CA LEU A 213 6.33 -12.48 -28.92
C LEU A 213 6.31 -11.39 -30.01
N LYS A 214 5.68 -10.25 -29.72
CA LYS A 214 5.40 -9.15 -30.64
C LYS A 214 5.42 -7.82 -29.89
N GLY A 215 6.01 -6.81 -30.52
CA GLY A 215 6.10 -5.46 -29.96
C GLY A 215 7.32 -5.29 -29.05
N PRO A 216 7.45 -4.12 -28.41
CA PRO A 216 8.56 -3.83 -27.50
C PRO A 216 8.58 -4.77 -26.30
N ILE A 217 9.72 -4.81 -25.60
CA ILE A 217 9.93 -5.66 -24.43
C ILE A 217 10.12 -4.85 -23.15
N ILE A 218 9.64 -5.42 -22.05
CA ILE A 218 10.16 -5.20 -20.70
C ILE A 218 11.33 -6.18 -20.55
N PRO A 219 12.57 -5.71 -20.33
CA PRO A 219 13.72 -6.60 -20.25
C PRO A 219 13.71 -7.42 -18.96
N PHE A 220 14.38 -8.57 -18.99
CA PHE A 220 14.64 -9.40 -17.82
C PHE A 220 15.21 -8.57 -16.65
N ASN A 221 14.75 -8.87 -15.45
CA ASN A 221 15.05 -8.16 -14.20
C ASN A 221 14.64 -6.67 -14.15
N ALA A 222 13.92 -6.16 -15.15
CA ALA A 222 13.40 -4.80 -15.09
C ALA A 222 12.55 -4.63 -13.82
N LYS A 223 12.85 -3.57 -13.06
CA LYS A 223 12.12 -3.23 -11.85
C LYS A 223 10.79 -2.57 -12.22
N VAL A 224 9.71 -3.04 -11.63
CA VAL A 224 8.35 -2.51 -11.83
C VAL A 224 7.72 -2.12 -10.50
N GLU A 225 6.95 -1.03 -10.50
CA GLU A 225 6.13 -0.56 -9.39
C GLU A 225 4.66 -0.91 -9.67
N VAL A 226 4.01 -1.65 -8.78
CA VAL A 226 2.57 -1.95 -8.91
C VAL A 226 1.77 -0.70 -8.54
N LEU A 227 0.90 -0.26 -9.46
CA LEU A 227 0.07 0.93 -9.31
C LEU A 227 -1.35 0.58 -8.86
N ASP A 228 -1.94 -0.47 -9.45
CA ASP A 228 -3.29 -0.91 -9.14
C ASP A 228 -3.45 -2.42 -9.33
N LYS A 229 -4.19 -3.06 -8.44
CA LYS A 229 -4.43 -4.51 -8.43
C LYS A 229 -5.92 -4.78 -8.60
N GLY A 230 -6.34 -4.86 -9.86
CA GLY A 230 -7.69 -5.27 -10.24
C GLY A 230 -7.90 -6.79 -10.21
N SER A 231 -9.14 -7.22 -10.40
CA SER A 231 -9.49 -8.65 -10.56
C SER A 231 -9.10 -9.18 -11.94
N SER A 232 -9.30 -8.38 -12.99
CA SER A 232 -9.03 -8.75 -14.39
C SER A 232 -7.65 -8.33 -14.90
N SER A 233 -6.99 -7.39 -14.21
CA SER A 233 -5.72 -6.82 -14.64
C SER A 233 -4.89 -6.27 -13.48
N VAL A 234 -3.60 -6.08 -13.72
CA VAL A 234 -2.67 -5.41 -12.81
C VAL A 234 -2.01 -4.27 -13.56
N LYS A 235 -2.14 -3.04 -13.07
CA LYS A 235 -1.46 -1.87 -13.64
C LYS A 235 -0.14 -1.66 -12.91
N PHE A 236 0.90 -1.41 -13.66
CA PHE A 236 2.24 -1.24 -13.11
C PHE A 236 3.04 -0.25 -13.96
N LYS A 237 4.10 0.29 -13.37
CA LYS A 237 5.05 1.18 -14.00
C LYS A 237 6.41 0.54 -14.09
N VAL A 238 7.02 0.53 -15.26
CA VAL A 238 8.44 0.17 -15.42
C VAL A 238 9.27 1.32 -14.87
N VAL A 239 10.08 1.06 -13.85
CA VAL A 239 10.77 2.12 -13.09
C VAL A 239 11.74 2.91 -13.95
N ASP A 240 12.54 2.22 -14.77
CA ASP A 240 13.61 2.84 -15.55
C ASP A 240 13.10 3.72 -16.69
N THR A 241 12.06 3.25 -17.40
CA THR A 241 11.50 3.98 -18.56
C THR A 241 10.35 4.89 -18.18
N GLY A 242 9.75 4.67 -17.01
CA GLY A 242 8.53 5.34 -16.57
C GLY A 242 7.26 4.88 -17.30
N ALA A 243 7.32 3.89 -18.18
CA ALA A 243 6.17 3.41 -18.94
C ALA A 243 5.14 2.74 -18.02
N GLU A 244 3.87 3.13 -18.14
CA GLU A 244 2.76 2.50 -17.44
C GLU A 244 2.10 1.46 -18.34
N LEU A 245 1.96 0.25 -17.84
CA LEU A 245 1.50 -0.92 -18.57
C LEU A 245 0.45 -1.68 -17.76
N GLU A 246 -0.32 -2.51 -18.45
CA GLU A 246 -1.36 -3.34 -17.87
C GLU A 246 -1.09 -4.82 -18.16
N PHE A 247 -0.97 -5.63 -17.12
CA PHE A 247 -0.91 -7.08 -17.23
C PHE A 247 -2.32 -7.65 -17.25
N THR A 248 -2.64 -8.41 -18.29
CA THR A 248 -3.98 -8.94 -18.52
C THR A 248 -3.99 -10.46 -18.60
N ASN A 249 -5.08 -11.03 -18.11
CA ASN A 249 -5.35 -12.46 -18.09
C ASN A 249 -6.64 -12.78 -18.88
N ASP A 250 -6.79 -14.02 -19.33
CA ASP A 250 -8.04 -14.54 -19.90
C ASP A 250 -8.36 -15.94 -19.36
N SER A 251 -9.53 -16.47 -19.72
CA SER A 251 -10.06 -17.72 -19.17
C SER A 251 -9.20 -18.96 -19.44
N ARG A 252 -8.31 -18.93 -20.45
CA ARG A 252 -7.46 -20.09 -20.80
C ARG A 252 -6.37 -20.34 -19.77
N SER A 253 -6.07 -19.38 -18.89
CA SER A 253 -5.05 -19.57 -17.86
C SER A 253 -5.49 -20.49 -16.72
N GLY A 254 -6.80 -20.55 -16.45
CA GLY A 254 -7.34 -21.24 -15.27
C GLY A 254 -6.77 -20.72 -13.93
N SER A 255 -6.25 -19.50 -13.88
CA SER A 255 -5.60 -18.93 -12.70
C SER A 255 -5.98 -17.47 -12.46
N GLU A 256 -5.82 -17.02 -11.22
CA GLU A 256 -6.06 -15.63 -10.82
C GLU A 256 -4.99 -14.71 -11.42
N THR A 257 -5.41 -13.54 -11.90
CA THR A 257 -4.54 -12.55 -12.57
C THR A 257 -3.34 -12.17 -11.72
N TRP A 258 -3.57 -11.94 -10.42
CA TRP A 258 -2.49 -11.57 -9.49
C TRP A 258 -1.45 -12.68 -9.32
N LYS A 259 -1.89 -13.94 -9.29
CA LYS A 259 -0.98 -15.08 -9.17
C LYS A 259 -0.10 -15.24 -10.41
N LEU A 260 -0.67 -15.00 -11.60
CA LEU A 260 0.09 -15.00 -12.86
C LEU A 260 1.06 -13.82 -12.91
N PHE A 261 0.64 -12.64 -12.46
CA PHE A 261 1.52 -11.48 -12.35
C PHE A 261 2.72 -11.81 -11.46
N GLN A 262 2.53 -12.39 -10.28
CA GLN A 262 3.62 -12.77 -9.37
C GLN A 262 4.54 -13.87 -9.92
N ALA A 263 4.06 -14.70 -10.86
CA ALA A 263 4.91 -15.66 -11.57
C ALA A 263 5.77 -14.98 -12.66
N SER A 264 5.23 -13.94 -13.29
CA SER A 264 5.91 -13.12 -14.30
C SER A 264 6.85 -12.07 -13.69
N PHE A 265 6.54 -11.57 -12.50
CA PHE A 265 7.29 -10.53 -11.81
C PHE A 265 7.52 -10.94 -10.35
N ALA A 266 8.77 -11.28 -10.01
CA ALA A 266 9.16 -11.78 -8.69
C ALA A 266 9.48 -10.63 -7.73
N ALA A 267 9.28 -10.83 -6.42
CA ALA A 267 9.58 -9.80 -5.42
C ALA A 267 11.10 -9.60 -5.28
N GLU A 268 11.87 -10.66 -5.51
CA GLU A 268 13.32 -10.68 -5.41
C GLU A 268 13.98 -10.22 -6.71
N ASP A 269 15.15 -9.61 -6.59
CA ASP A 269 16.01 -9.32 -7.74
C ASP A 269 16.46 -10.63 -8.43
N GLN A 270 16.46 -10.62 -9.76
CA GLN A 270 16.73 -11.78 -10.61
C GLN A 270 18.11 -11.72 -11.31
N ALA A 271 18.92 -10.66 -11.10
CA ALA A 271 20.16 -10.42 -11.85
C ALA A 271 21.15 -11.59 -11.77
N ALA A 272 21.28 -12.20 -10.58
CA ALA A 272 22.17 -13.33 -10.36
C ALA A 272 21.86 -14.53 -11.28
N LYS A 273 20.60 -14.72 -11.68
CA LYS A 273 20.21 -15.80 -12.59
C LYS A 273 20.70 -15.56 -14.01
N LEU A 274 20.69 -14.31 -14.47
CA LEU A 274 21.23 -13.94 -15.78
C LEU A 274 22.75 -14.15 -15.82
N GLU A 275 23.46 -13.74 -14.77
CA GLU A 275 24.92 -13.91 -14.66
C GLU A 275 25.38 -15.37 -14.64
N ALA A 276 24.52 -16.29 -14.18
CA ALA A 276 24.78 -17.73 -14.20
C ALA A 276 24.74 -18.36 -15.61
N LEU A 277 24.15 -17.68 -16.60
CA LEU A 277 24.13 -18.17 -17.99
C LEU A 277 25.50 -18.04 -18.66
N SER A 278 25.68 -18.75 -19.77
CA SER A 278 26.85 -18.53 -20.63
C SER A 278 26.85 -17.12 -21.24
N VAL A 279 28.04 -16.61 -21.61
CA VAL A 279 28.16 -15.28 -22.24
C VAL A 279 27.30 -15.17 -23.49
N ASP A 280 27.22 -16.23 -24.29
CA ASP A 280 26.43 -16.25 -25.53
C ASP A 280 24.92 -16.33 -25.24
N ASP A 281 24.50 -17.12 -24.25
CA ASP A 281 23.09 -17.16 -23.82
C ASP A 281 22.65 -15.80 -23.27
N ARG A 282 23.48 -15.10 -22.48
CA ARG A 282 23.17 -13.76 -21.97
C ARG A 282 22.89 -12.76 -23.08
N LYS A 283 23.73 -12.75 -24.13
CA LYS A 283 23.54 -11.86 -25.29
C LYS A 283 22.18 -12.09 -25.96
N LYS A 284 21.82 -13.37 -26.17
CA LYS A 284 20.56 -13.76 -26.82
C LYS A 284 19.35 -13.44 -25.94
N VAL A 285 19.46 -13.66 -24.63
CA VAL A 285 18.44 -13.24 -23.65
C VAL A 285 18.24 -11.74 -23.71
N SER A 286 19.31 -10.92 -23.70
CA SER A 286 19.20 -9.47 -23.80
C SER A 286 18.56 -9.01 -25.12
N ALA A 287 18.74 -9.76 -26.21
CA ALA A 287 18.11 -9.49 -27.50
C ALA A 287 16.68 -10.05 -27.63
N SER A 288 16.19 -10.81 -26.64
CA SER A 288 14.93 -11.58 -26.72
C SER A 288 14.90 -12.57 -27.90
N GLU A 289 16.05 -13.20 -28.16
CA GLU A 289 16.23 -14.16 -29.25
C GLU A 289 16.38 -15.59 -28.72
N VAL A 290 15.83 -16.55 -29.47
CA VAL A 290 16.01 -17.99 -29.21
C VAL A 290 16.64 -18.65 -30.43
N GLU A 291 17.79 -19.27 -30.21
CA GLU A 291 18.60 -19.92 -31.24
C GLU A 291 18.98 -21.35 -30.85
N PRO A 292 19.34 -22.21 -31.83
CA PRO A 292 19.93 -23.51 -31.55
C PRO A 292 21.14 -23.42 -30.59
N GLY A 293 21.21 -24.38 -29.65
CA GLY A 293 22.25 -24.47 -28.64
C GLY A 293 21.94 -23.76 -27.32
N MET A 294 20.90 -22.92 -27.24
CA MET A 294 20.49 -22.27 -25.99
C MET A 294 19.97 -23.27 -24.96
N SER A 295 20.19 -22.98 -23.68
CA SER A 295 19.61 -23.73 -22.56
C SER A 295 18.12 -23.42 -22.36
N ARG A 296 17.37 -24.34 -21.74
CA ARG A 296 15.97 -24.11 -21.32
C ARG A 296 15.80 -22.87 -20.46
N GLU A 297 16.72 -22.66 -19.53
CA GLU A 297 16.72 -21.51 -18.64
C GLU A 297 16.87 -20.21 -19.44
N ALA A 298 17.84 -20.16 -20.37
CA ALA A 298 18.00 -19.02 -21.26
C ALA A 298 16.76 -18.77 -22.13
N VAL A 299 16.12 -19.82 -22.67
CA VAL A 299 14.86 -19.68 -23.43
C VAL A 299 13.74 -19.08 -22.56
N ARG A 300 13.61 -19.51 -21.30
CA ARG A 300 12.61 -18.95 -20.37
C ARG A 300 12.90 -17.51 -20.00
N MET A 301 14.16 -17.11 -19.87
CA MET A 301 14.51 -15.70 -19.65
C MET A 301 14.27 -14.86 -20.90
N ALA A 302 14.55 -15.40 -22.09
CA ALA A 302 14.38 -14.69 -23.36
C ALA A 302 12.91 -14.50 -23.72
N TRP A 303 12.08 -15.55 -23.65
CA TRP A 303 10.69 -15.53 -24.15
C TRP A 303 9.62 -15.77 -23.07
N GLY A 304 10.03 -15.95 -21.82
CA GLY A 304 9.11 -16.29 -20.73
C GLY A 304 8.80 -17.78 -20.63
N PRO A 305 8.06 -18.16 -19.57
CA PRO A 305 7.49 -19.51 -19.48
C PRO A 305 6.45 -19.71 -20.59
N PRO A 306 6.49 -20.83 -21.34
CA PRO A 306 5.45 -21.10 -22.32
C PRO A 306 4.10 -21.30 -21.61
N PRO A 307 2.97 -20.92 -22.22
CA PRO A 307 1.65 -21.06 -21.60
C PRO A 307 1.33 -22.53 -21.30
N ALA A 308 0.87 -22.83 -20.09
CA ALA A 308 0.65 -24.19 -19.62
C ALA A 308 -0.34 -25.01 -20.48
N HIS A 309 -1.34 -24.35 -21.09
CA HIS A 309 -2.30 -25.01 -21.98
C HIS A 309 -1.70 -25.46 -23.32
N GLU A 310 -0.57 -24.88 -23.74
CA GLU A 310 0.18 -25.28 -24.93
C GLU A 310 1.39 -26.16 -24.59
N THR A 311 1.97 -25.94 -23.40
CA THR A 311 3.14 -26.67 -22.89
C THR A 311 2.86 -27.12 -21.45
N PRO A 312 2.25 -28.29 -21.24
CA PRO A 312 1.84 -28.74 -19.90
C PRO A 312 3.00 -28.98 -18.93
N SER A 313 4.22 -29.18 -19.45
CA SER A 313 5.41 -29.47 -18.65
C SER A 313 6.64 -28.82 -19.27
N PHE A 314 7.47 -28.17 -18.44
CA PHE A 314 8.75 -27.63 -18.85
C PHE A 314 9.79 -28.71 -19.19
N GLN A 315 9.55 -29.98 -18.84
CA GLN A 315 10.38 -31.12 -19.22
C GLN A 315 10.05 -31.64 -20.62
N SER A 316 8.99 -31.12 -21.26
CA SER A 316 8.64 -31.47 -22.64
C SER A 316 9.80 -31.17 -23.59
N SER A 317 10.05 -32.07 -24.55
CA SER A 317 11.02 -31.83 -25.62
C SER A 317 10.55 -30.78 -26.62
N THR A 318 9.32 -30.30 -26.51
CA THR A 318 8.78 -29.22 -27.34
C THR A 318 8.04 -28.23 -26.46
N TRP A 319 8.40 -26.96 -26.56
CA TRP A 319 7.68 -25.84 -25.98
C TRP A 319 7.02 -25.02 -27.08
N THR A 320 5.77 -24.63 -26.87
CA THR A 320 4.98 -23.87 -27.84
C THR A 320 4.68 -22.48 -27.28
N TYR A 321 5.00 -21.47 -28.07
CA TYR A 321 4.79 -20.05 -27.77
C TYR A 321 3.87 -19.42 -28.81
N TRP A 322 3.28 -18.28 -28.46
CA TRP A 322 2.48 -17.48 -29.38
C TRP A 322 3.29 -16.31 -29.93
N LYS A 323 3.46 -16.22 -31.25
CA LYS A 323 4.00 -15.02 -31.92
C LYS A 323 2.95 -13.92 -32.04
N SER A 324 1.69 -14.31 -32.22
CA SER A 324 0.53 -13.42 -32.28
C SER A 324 -0.72 -14.19 -31.86
N LYS A 325 -1.91 -13.57 -31.92
CA LYS A 325 -3.18 -14.27 -31.66
C LYS A 325 -3.48 -15.41 -32.65
N THR A 326 -2.80 -15.45 -33.80
CA THR A 326 -3.04 -16.41 -34.89
C THR A 326 -1.81 -17.22 -35.29
N SER A 327 -0.64 -16.92 -34.74
CA SER A 327 0.62 -17.57 -35.10
C SER A 327 1.34 -18.08 -33.86
N LYS A 328 1.89 -19.29 -33.98
CA LYS A 328 2.66 -19.97 -32.94
C LYS A 328 4.08 -20.24 -33.42
N VAL A 329 4.96 -20.53 -32.46
CA VAL A 329 6.31 -21.01 -32.71
C VAL A 329 6.63 -22.13 -31.74
N ARG A 330 7.32 -23.16 -32.22
CA ARG A 330 7.73 -24.32 -31.43
C ARG A 330 9.24 -24.34 -31.26
N VAL A 331 9.68 -24.44 -30.02
CA VAL A 331 11.08 -24.64 -29.65
C VAL A 331 11.25 -26.11 -29.31
N LYS A 332 12.08 -26.83 -30.07
CA LYS A 332 12.38 -28.25 -29.85
C LYS A 332 13.72 -28.37 -29.12
N PHE A 333 13.77 -29.25 -28.13
CA PHE A 333 14.96 -29.54 -27.34
C PHE A 333 15.55 -30.90 -27.73
N GLY A 334 16.87 -30.94 -27.88
CA GLY A 334 17.65 -32.13 -28.16
C GLY A 334 17.86 -33.02 -26.93
N LYS A 335 18.58 -34.13 -27.11
CA LYS A 335 18.93 -35.05 -26.01
C LYS A 335 19.91 -34.45 -25.00
N ASP A 336 20.63 -33.41 -25.39
CA ASP A 336 21.56 -32.62 -24.57
C ASP A 336 20.85 -31.49 -23.80
N ASP A 337 19.52 -31.46 -23.85
CA ASP A 337 18.64 -30.46 -23.20
C ASP A 337 18.83 -29.02 -23.72
N LYS A 338 19.38 -28.88 -24.92
CA LYS A 338 19.54 -27.59 -25.62
C LYS A 338 18.56 -27.46 -26.76
N VAL A 339 18.30 -26.22 -27.18
CA VAL A 339 17.48 -25.94 -28.35
C VAL A 339 18.10 -26.61 -29.58
N ALA A 340 17.35 -27.51 -30.22
CA ALA A 340 17.75 -28.18 -31.44
C ALA A 340 17.17 -27.48 -32.68
N ALA A 341 15.94 -26.96 -32.59
CA ALA A 341 15.26 -26.29 -33.69
C ALA A 341 14.18 -25.32 -33.20
N ILE A 342 13.88 -24.32 -34.02
CA ILE A 342 12.75 -23.40 -33.87
C ILE A 342 11.90 -23.48 -35.14
N GLU A 343 10.60 -23.79 -35.00
CA GLU A 343 9.67 -24.05 -36.11
C GLU A 343 8.40 -23.19 -36.06
#